data_AF-A0A846PF53-F1
#
_entry.id   AF-A0A846PF53-F1
#
_cell.length_a   1.000
_cell.length_b   1.000
_cell.length_c   1.000
_cell.angle_alpha   90.00
_cell.angle_beta   90.00
_cell.angle_gamma   90.00
#
_symmetry.space_group_name_H-M   'P 1'
#
loop_
_entity.id
_entity.type
_entity.pdbx_description
1 polymer ?
#
loop_
_entity_poly.entity_id
_entity_poly.type
_entity_poly.pdbx_seq_one_letter_code
_entity_poly.pdbx_strand_id
1 'polypeptide(L)'
;MKNEKRLLDLIRAQIKLEKEISDRLSKLEERVDSIAARLLIREMRLDTEKHAEILGEALKVADAPRSFWDYTIHVDADKQAVKKELAEHVTVEEKMRQQIEEEAENTDDEALKLLLGHFAEDEKRHHRILKTILSKAYNMEI
;
A
#
# COMPACT_ATOMS: atom_id res chain seq x y z
N MET A 1 7.58 7.89 -26.13
CA MET A 1 7.52 6.66 -26.96
C MET A 1 8.49 5.54 -26.54
N LYS A 2 9.82 5.61 -26.77
CA LYS A 2 10.74 4.48 -26.43
C LYS A 2 10.87 4.22 -24.92
N ASN A 3 10.84 5.28 -24.11
CA ASN A 3 10.91 5.19 -22.64
C ASN A 3 9.59 4.74 -22.00
N GLU A 4 8.44 5.16 -22.54
CA GLU A 4 7.11 4.68 -22.07
C GLU A 4 6.94 3.19 -22.33
N LYS A 5 7.27 2.71 -23.53
CA LYS A 5 7.20 1.28 -23.84
C LYS A 5 8.10 0.45 -22.90
N ARG A 6 9.32 0.94 -22.64
CA ARG A 6 10.24 0.31 -21.69
C ARG A 6 9.67 0.29 -20.26
N LEU A 7 9.02 1.36 -19.82
CA LEU A 7 8.39 1.41 -18.49
C LEU A 7 7.22 0.43 -18.38
N LEU A 8 6.34 0.37 -19.39
CA LEU A 8 5.23 -0.59 -19.42
C LEU A 8 5.73 -2.04 -19.39
N ASP A 9 6.81 -2.34 -20.11
CA ASP A 9 7.42 -3.67 -20.10
C ASP A 9 8.03 -4.01 -18.73
N LEU A 10 8.63 -3.03 -18.04
CA LEU A 10 9.10 -3.20 -16.66
C LEU A 10 7.93 -3.47 -15.69
N ILE A 11 6.82 -2.74 -15.81
CA ILE A 11 5.62 -2.93 -14.98
C ILE A 11 5.06 -4.35 -15.19
N ARG A 12 4.95 -4.81 -16.44
CA ARG A 12 4.49 -6.18 -16.76
C ARG A 12 5.42 -7.25 -16.18
N ALA A 13 6.73 -7.05 -16.26
CA ALA A 13 7.70 -7.95 -15.67
C ALA A 13 7.56 -7.99 -14.14
N GLN A 14 7.38 -6.83 -13.50
CA GLN A 14 7.17 -6.75 -12.06
C GLN A 14 5.90 -7.50 -11.63
N ILE A 15 4.76 -7.28 -12.29
CA ILE A 15 3.51 -8.01 -12.00
C ILE A 15 3.72 -9.52 -12.05
N LYS A 16 4.49 -10.02 -13.03
CA LYS A 16 4.80 -11.45 -13.13
C LYS A 16 5.62 -11.94 -11.95
N LEU A 17 6.66 -11.19 -11.57
CA LEU A 17 7.50 -11.52 -10.42
C LEU A 17 6.71 -11.53 -9.10
N GLU A 18 5.87 -10.52 -8.87
CA GLU A 18 5.00 -10.47 -7.69
C GLU A 18 4.10 -11.72 -7.63
N LYS A 19 3.42 -12.07 -8.73
CA LYS A 19 2.58 -13.28 -8.75
C LYS A 19 3.35 -14.57 -8.46
N GLU A 20 4.53 -14.73 -9.04
CA GLU A 20 5.41 -15.89 -8.79
C GLU A 20 5.86 -15.96 -7.32
N ILE A 21 6.13 -14.81 -6.69
CA ILE A 21 6.48 -14.72 -5.27
C ILE A 21 5.28 -15.06 -4.39
N SER A 22 4.10 -14.52 -4.70
CA SER A 22 2.87 -14.78 -3.94
C SER A 22 2.53 -16.28 -3.94
N ASP A 23 2.60 -16.94 -5.10
CA ASP A 23 2.37 -18.39 -5.21
C ASP A 23 3.35 -19.21 -4.36
N ARG A 24 4.61 -18.78 -4.27
CA ARG A 24 5.63 -19.43 -3.43
C ARG A 24 5.37 -19.22 -1.95
N LEU A 25 5.01 -17.99 -1.55
CA LEU A 25 4.72 -17.66 -0.16
C LEU A 25 3.44 -18.36 0.31
N SER A 26 2.41 -18.46 -0.52
CA SER A 26 1.18 -19.21 -0.22
C SER A 26 1.48 -20.67 0.12
N LYS A 27 2.27 -21.35 -0.71
CA LYS A 27 2.69 -22.74 -0.47
C LYS A 27 3.53 -22.91 0.79
N LEU A 28 4.30 -21.88 1.17
CA LEU A 28 5.09 -21.90 2.39
C LEU A 28 4.21 -21.66 3.63
N GLU A 29 3.26 -20.71 3.55
CA GLU A 29 2.29 -20.39 4.62
C GLU A 29 1.51 -21.65 5.06
N GLU A 30 1.13 -22.50 4.11
CA GLU A 30 0.42 -23.77 4.37
C GLU A 30 1.26 -24.79 5.15
N ARG A 31 2.59 -24.76 5.00
CA ARG A 31 3.50 -25.81 5.51
C ARG A 31 4.22 -25.43 6.80
N VAL A 32 4.21 -24.16 7.16
CA VAL A 32 4.92 -23.67 8.35
C VAL A 32 4.05 -23.86 9.57
N ASP A 33 4.56 -24.55 10.58
CA ASP A 33 3.82 -24.84 11.81
C ASP A 33 3.81 -23.66 12.79
N SER A 34 4.92 -22.92 12.87
CA SER A 34 5.06 -21.78 13.77
C SER A 34 4.08 -20.66 13.41
N ILE A 35 3.26 -20.26 14.39
CA ILE A 35 2.30 -19.16 14.23
C ILE A 35 3.02 -17.87 13.84
N ALA A 36 4.11 -17.53 14.52
CA ALA A 36 4.87 -16.31 14.23
C ALA A 36 5.45 -16.32 12.82
N ALA A 37 6.03 -17.44 12.37
CA ALA A 37 6.57 -17.54 11.02
C ALA A 37 5.45 -17.50 9.96
N ARG A 38 4.30 -18.14 10.23
CA ARG A 38 3.13 -18.09 9.34
C ARG A 38 2.59 -16.67 9.19
N LEU A 39 2.55 -15.89 10.27
CA LEU A 39 2.13 -14.48 10.24
C LEU A 39 3.05 -13.65 9.33
N LEU A 40 4.37 -13.76 9.49
CA LEU A 40 5.34 -13.04 8.64
C LEU A 40 5.22 -13.42 7.15
N ILE A 41 5.09 -14.72 6.85
CA ILE A 41 4.92 -15.17 5.46
C ILE A 41 3.61 -14.65 4.87
N ARG A 42 2.54 -14.64 5.66
CA ARG A 42 1.24 -14.13 5.25
C ARG A 42 1.29 -12.64 4.95
N GLU A 43 1.92 -11.86 5.80
CA GLU A 43 2.13 -10.42 5.60
C GLU A 43 2.85 -10.15 4.27
N MET A 44 4.00 -10.79 4.04
CA MET A 44 4.73 -10.68 2.79
C MET A 44 3.90 -11.08 1.56
N ARG A 45 3.07 -12.12 1.69
CA ARG A 45 2.19 -12.56 0.60
C ARG A 45 1.14 -11.51 0.28
N LEU A 46 0.48 -10.95 1.30
CA LEU A 46 -0.54 -9.91 1.13
C LEU A 46 0.05 -8.66 0.46
N ASP A 47 1.27 -8.27 0.84
CA ASP A 47 1.97 -7.16 0.20
C ASP A 47 2.30 -7.42 -1.27
N THR A 48 2.77 -8.62 -1.57
CA THR A 48 3.06 -9.05 -2.93
C THR A 48 1.78 -9.05 -3.80
N GLU A 49 0.66 -9.53 -3.26
CA GLU A 49 -0.65 -9.49 -3.91
C GLU A 49 -1.11 -8.06 -4.19
N LYS A 50 -1.03 -7.19 -3.16
CA LYS A 50 -1.32 -5.75 -3.26
C LYS A 50 -0.50 -5.10 -4.38
N HIS A 51 0.80 -5.34 -4.44
CA HIS A 51 1.66 -4.77 -5.48
C HIS A 51 1.26 -5.23 -6.88
N ALA A 52 1.02 -6.53 -7.07
CA ALA A 52 0.61 -7.08 -8.36
C ALA A 52 -0.72 -6.47 -8.86
N GLU A 53 -1.68 -6.29 -7.94
CA GLU A 53 -2.99 -5.72 -8.23
C GLU A 53 -2.87 -4.23 -8.61
N ILE A 54 -2.21 -3.42 -7.78
CA ILE A 54 -2.05 -1.98 -8.02
C ILE A 54 -1.27 -1.71 -9.31
N LEU A 55 -0.21 -2.47 -9.59
CA LEU A 55 0.52 -2.37 -10.85
C LEU A 55 -0.34 -2.79 -12.05
N GLY A 56 -1.20 -3.78 -11.87
CA GLY A 56 -2.17 -4.20 -12.88
C GLY A 56 -3.16 -3.09 -13.24
N GLU A 57 -3.71 -2.40 -12.24
CA GLU A 57 -4.58 -1.23 -12.46
C GLU A 57 -3.82 -0.05 -13.07
N ALA A 58 -2.58 0.21 -12.61
CA ALA A 58 -1.74 1.26 -13.17
C ALA A 58 -1.44 1.04 -14.66
N LEU A 59 -1.26 -0.22 -15.08
CA LEU A 59 -1.04 -0.56 -16.49
C LEU A 59 -2.26 -0.20 -17.36
N LYS A 60 -3.49 -0.45 -16.88
CA LYS A 60 -4.72 -0.10 -17.60
C LYS A 60 -4.86 1.42 -17.80
N VAL A 61 -4.41 2.20 -16.82
CA VAL A 61 -4.40 3.66 -16.88
C VAL A 61 -3.30 4.18 -17.81
N ALA A 62 -2.12 3.58 -17.78
CA ALA A 62 -0.96 4.03 -18.55
C ALA A 62 -1.09 3.79 -20.07
N ASP A 63 -1.94 2.85 -20.50
CA ASP A 63 -2.28 2.65 -21.92
C ASP A 63 -3.20 3.76 -22.48
N ALA A 64 -3.56 4.76 -21.67
CA ALA A 64 -4.53 5.77 -22.01
C ALA A 64 -3.91 7.19 -22.05
N PRO A 65 -4.42 8.11 -22.89
CA PRO A 65 -3.67 9.30 -23.36
C PRO A 65 -3.47 10.44 -22.35
N ARG A 66 -3.77 10.24 -21.06
CA ARG A 66 -3.67 11.28 -20.02
C ARG A 66 -2.75 10.87 -18.87
N SER A 67 -2.25 11.83 -18.10
CA SER A 67 -1.43 11.58 -16.91
C SER A 67 -2.19 10.72 -15.90
N PHE A 68 -1.49 9.92 -15.08
CA PHE A 68 -2.12 9.17 -13.98
C PHE A 68 -2.90 10.09 -13.03
N TRP A 69 -2.44 11.34 -12.88
CA TRP A 69 -3.15 12.39 -12.14
C TRP A 69 -4.45 12.84 -12.81
N ASP A 70 -4.54 12.77 -14.14
CA ASP A 70 -5.72 13.20 -14.92
C ASP A 70 -6.82 12.13 -14.95
N TYR A 71 -6.51 10.89 -14.55
CA TYR A 71 -7.46 9.79 -14.36
C TYR A 71 -8.17 9.82 -13.00
N THR A 72 -7.90 10.84 -12.19
CA THR A 72 -8.57 11.01 -10.89
C THR A 72 -10.05 11.31 -11.09
N ILE A 73 -10.83 10.24 -11.04
CA ILE A 73 -12.24 10.20 -10.66
C ILE A 73 -13.09 11.23 -11.43
N HIS A 74 -13.50 10.86 -12.64
CA HIS A 74 -14.21 11.73 -13.57
C HIS A 74 -15.64 12.13 -13.14
N VAL A 75 -16.16 11.53 -12.06
CA VAL A 75 -17.48 11.84 -11.53
C VAL A 75 -17.31 12.71 -10.29
N ASP A 76 -17.88 13.92 -10.30
CA ASP A 76 -17.73 14.89 -9.19
C ASP A 76 -18.19 14.33 -7.83
N ALA A 77 -19.20 13.46 -7.82
CA ALA A 77 -19.68 12.78 -6.62
C ALA A 77 -18.64 11.81 -6.06
N ASP A 78 -18.04 10.97 -6.90
CA ASP A 78 -16.97 10.05 -6.52
C ASP A 78 -15.74 10.84 -6.03
N LYS A 79 -15.45 11.99 -6.66
CA LYS A 79 -14.33 12.85 -6.26
C LYS A 79 -14.52 13.37 -4.83
N GLN A 80 -15.72 13.82 -4.48
CA GLN A 80 -16.02 14.28 -3.12
C GLN A 80 -16.02 13.14 -2.10
N ALA A 81 -16.60 11.99 -2.45
CA ALA A 81 -16.64 10.82 -1.58
C ALA A 81 -15.23 10.31 -1.26
N VAL A 82 -14.38 10.14 -2.28
CA VAL A 82 -12.99 9.71 -2.08
C VAL A 82 -12.19 10.76 -1.33
N LYS A 83 -12.35 12.06 -1.64
CA LYS A 83 -11.68 13.13 -0.88
C LYS A 83 -12.00 13.05 0.61
N LYS A 84 -13.29 12.89 0.95
CA LYS A 84 -13.76 12.82 2.33
C LYS A 84 -13.14 11.61 3.04
N GLU A 85 -13.24 10.43 2.43
CA GLU A 85 -12.69 9.20 3.01
C GLU A 85 -11.18 9.33 3.24
N LEU A 86 -10.41 9.82 2.26
CA LEU A 86 -8.97 9.99 2.40
C LEU A 86 -8.59 10.98 3.51
N ALA A 87 -9.33 12.08 3.65
CA ALA A 87 -9.09 13.06 4.71
C ALA A 87 -9.44 12.52 6.11
N GLU A 88 -10.50 11.74 6.23
CA GLU A 88 -10.86 11.03 7.46
C GLU A 88 -9.80 9.98 7.80
N HIS A 89 -9.31 9.23 6.80
CA HIS A 89 -8.29 8.21 6.96
C HIS A 89 -6.99 8.78 7.53
N VAL A 90 -6.50 9.90 7.00
CA VAL A 90 -5.33 10.65 7.53
C VAL A 90 -5.47 10.96 9.03
N THR A 91 -6.69 11.24 9.48
CA THR A 91 -6.95 11.53 10.91
C THR A 91 -6.94 10.25 11.75
N VAL A 92 -7.47 9.15 11.21
CA VAL A 92 -7.48 7.85 11.87
C VAL A 92 -6.07 7.25 11.96
N GLU A 93 -5.27 7.34 10.90
CA GLU A 93 -3.88 6.87 10.86
C GLU A 93 -3.03 7.53 11.94
N GLU A 94 -3.18 8.84 12.16
CA GLU A 94 -2.45 9.56 13.21
C GLU A 94 -2.79 9.02 14.61
N LYS A 95 -4.07 8.76 14.87
CA LYS A 95 -4.51 8.16 16.13
C LYS A 95 -3.98 6.73 16.28
N MET A 96 -4.08 5.94 15.23
CA MET A 96 -3.61 4.55 15.22
C MET A 96 -2.11 4.48 15.48
N ARG A 97 -1.31 5.32 14.81
CA ARG A 97 0.13 5.42 15.01
C ARG A 97 0.49 5.72 16.47
N GLN A 98 -0.18 6.70 17.08
CA GLN A 98 0.07 7.05 18.49
C GLN A 98 -0.22 5.88 19.43
N GLN A 99 -1.31 5.15 19.20
CA GLN A 99 -1.65 3.97 20.00
C GLN A 99 -0.62 2.86 19.83
N ILE A 100 -0.17 2.60 18.59
CA ILE A 100 0.84 1.58 18.32
C ILE A 100 2.18 1.93 18.96
N GLU A 101 2.60 3.20 18.89
CA GLU A 101 3.84 3.68 19.51
C GLU A 101 3.79 3.56 21.04
N GLU A 102 2.68 3.94 21.66
CA GLU A 102 2.49 3.79 23.11
C GLU A 102 2.54 2.33 23.56
N GLU A 103 1.85 1.42 22.86
CA GLU A 103 1.88 -0.01 23.17
C GLU A 103 3.27 -0.62 22.93
N ALA A 104 4.01 -0.15 21.93
CA ALA A 104 5.37 -0.60 21.65
C ALA A 104 6.36 -0.20 22.76
N GLU A 105 6.17 0.98 23.36
CA GLU A 105 6.99 1.44 24.49
C GLU A 105 6.69 0.67 25.79
N ASN A 106 5.43 0.24 25.98
CA ASN A 106 4.96 -0.40 27.20
C ASN A 106 5.12 -1.92 27.24
N THR A 107 5.55 -2.56 26.14
CA THR A 107 5.75 -4.01 26.09
C THR A 107 7.21 -4.43 26.32
N ASP A 108 7.37 -5.47 27.13
CA ASP A 108 8.66 -6.15 27.38
C ASP A 108 8.93 -7.28 26.37
N ASP A 109 7.95 -7.64 25.52
CA ASP A 109 8.13 -8.64 24.48
C ASP A 109 8.80 -8.02 23.25
N GLU A 110 10.08 -8.33 23.07
CA GLU A 110 10.90 -7.80 21.97
C GLU A 110 10.38 -8.19 20.58
N ALA A 111 9.73 -9.35 20.43
CA ALA A 111 9.13 -9.74 19.15
C ALA A 111 7.88 -8.91 18.86
N LEU A 112 7.06 -8.64 19.88
CA LEU A 112 5.89 -7.78 19.76
C LEU A 112 6.28 -6.32 19.50
N LYS A 113 7.31 -5.82 20.20
CA LYS A 113 7.87 -4.47 19.99
C LYS A 113 8.34 -4.29 18.54
N LEU A 114 9.02 -5.28 17.97
CA LEU A 114 9.44 -5.25 16.57
C LEU A 114 8.25 -5.19 15.60
N LEU A 115 7.21 -5.99 15.85
CA LEU A 115 5.99 -6.00 15.03
C LEU A 115 5.22 -4.68 15.10
N LEU A 116 5.04 -4.12 16.30
CA LEU A 116 4.39 -2.83 16.48
C LEU A 116 5.19 -1.70 15.83
N GLY A 117 6.52 -1.71 15.95
CA GLY A 117 7.40 -0.78 15.25
C GLY A 117 7.27 -0.85 13.72
N HIS A 118 7.10 -2.05 13.16
CA HIS A 118 6.81 -2.23 11.74
C HIS A 118 5.51 -1.54 11.33
N PHE A 119 4.41 -1.79 12.05
CA PHE A 119 3.13 -1.15 11.77
C PHE A 119 3.19 0.37 11.89
N ALA A 120 3.88 0.92 12.90
CA ALA A 120 4.02 2.37 13.06
C ALA A 120 4.73 3.03 11.85
N GLU A 121 5.77 2.39 11.29
CA GLU A 121 6.46 2.93 10.12
C GLU A 121 5.62 2.79 8.83
N ASP A 122 4.80 1.75 8.71
CA ASP A 122 3.84 1.61 7.62
C ASP A 122 2.77 2.69 7.66
N GLU A 123 2.13 2.92 8.80
CA GLU A 123 1.12 3.98 8.98
C GLU A 123 1.71 5.37 8.65
N LYS A 124 2.93 5.63 9.12
CA LYS A 124 3.64 6.87 8.81
C LYS A 124 3.94 7.03 7.32
N ARG A 125 4.21 5.94 6.60
CA ARG A 125 4.40 5.96 5.15
C ARG A 125 3.08 6.20 4.43
N HIS A 126 2.02 5.51 4.81
CA HIS A 126 0.68 5.68 4.24
C HIS A 126 0.20 7.14 4.41
N HIS A 127 0.31 7.70 5.61
CA HIS A 127 -0.04 9.09 5.91
C HIS A 127 0.64 10.10 4.98
N ARG A 128 1.94 9.95 4.74
CA ARG A 128 2.69 10.82 3.82
C ARG A 128 2.19 10.71 2.37
N ILE A 129 1.88 9.49 1.93
CA ILE A 129 1.35 9.24 0.58
C ILE A 129 -0.03 9.88 0.45
N LEU A 130 -0.92 9.68 1.42
CA LEU A 130 -2.27 10.23 1.41
C LEU A 130 -2.27 11.76 1.42
N LYS A 131 -1.44 12.40 2.25
CA LYS A 131 -1.27 13.87 2.22
C LYS A 131 -0.80 14.36 0.86
N THR A 132 0.13 13.65 0.23
CA THR A 132 0.61 13.99 -1.12
C THR A 132 -0.51 13.90 -2.16
N ILE A 133 -1.32 12.84 -2.11
CA ILE A 133 -2.46 12.66 -3.01
C ILE A 133 -3.50 13.76 -2.79
N LEU A 134 -3.88 14.04 -1.55
CA LEU A 134 -4.84 15.09 -1.21
C LEU A 134 -4.35 16.49 -1.67
N SER A 135 -3.05 16.78 -1.52
CA SER A 135 -2.46 18.01 -2.02
C SER A 135 -2.47 18.07 -3.56
N LYS A 136 -2.00 17.02 -4.24
CA LYS A 136 -1.81 17.02 -5.71
C LYS A 136 -3.10 16.86 -6.51
N ALA A 137 -4.02 16.01 -6.06
CA ALA A 137 -5.25 15.69 -6.80
C ALA A 137 -6.45 16.56 -6.39
N TYR A 138 -6.42 17.14 -5.17
CA TYR A 138 -7.56 17.88 -4.61
C TYR A 138 -7.22 19.31 -4.17
N ASN A 139 -5.98 19.78 -4.35
CA ASN A 139 -5.51 21.12 -4.00
C ASN A 139 -5.84 21.52 -2.54
N MET A 140 -5.72 20.58 -1.60
CA MET A 140 -5.86 20.88 -0.18
C MET A 140 -4.54 21.43 0.38
N GLU A 141 -4.63 22.51 1.14
CA GLU A 141 -3.59 22.86 2.12
C GLU A 141 -3.77 21.92 3.33
N ILE A 142 -2.74 21.14 3.64
CA ILE A 142 -2.72 20.10 4.69
C ILE A 142 -1.47 20.27 5.53
#